data_AF-A0A3P7J303-F1
#
_entry.id   AF-A0A3P7J303-F1
#
_cell.length_a   1.000
_cell.length_b   1.000
_cell.length_c   1.000
_cell.angle_alpha   90.00
_cell.angle_beta   90.00
_cell.angle_gamma   90.00
#
_symmetry.space_group_name_H-M   'P 1'
#
loop_
_entity.id
_entity.type
_entity.pdbx_description
1 polymer ?
#
loop_
_entity_poly.entity_id
_entity_poly.type
_entity_poly.pdbx_seq_one_letter_code
_entity_poly.pdbx_strand_id
1 'polypeptide(L)'
;MIPDGDVLIHAGDFTNYGDLGEVIKFNAEIGKLPHKYKLVIAGNHELGFEDGEEMNDKQLAGLNMLGINKAYELLSNCTYLCDRAVEVCGFISNFRERKS
;
A
#
# COMPACT_ATOMS: atom_id res chain seq x y z
N MET A 1 -9.48 17.78 0.72
CA MET A 1 -8.45 18.28 -0.22
C MET A 1 -7.10 18.01 0.43
N ILE A 2 -6.17 17.37 -0.28
CA ILE A 2 -4.82 17.10 0.22
C ILE A 2 -3.94 18.29 -0.17
N PRO A 3 -3.22 18.93 0.78
CA PRO A 3 -2.37 20.09 0.48
C PRO A 3 -1.16 19.70 -0.39
N ASP A 4 -0.52 20.69 -1.00
CA ASP A 4 0.76 20.48 -1.69
C ASP A 4 1.88 20.15 -0.69
N GLY A 5 2.84 19.35 -1.12
CA GLY A 5 4.03 18.99 -0.34
C GLY A 5 4.98 18.07 -1.11
N ASP A 6 6.21 17.96 -0.64
CA ASP A 6 7.23 17.09 -1.25
C ASP A 6 6.94 15.59 -1.03
N VAL A 7 6.39 15.26 0.15
CA VAL A 7 6.17 13.89 0.61
C VAL A 7 4.73 13.73 1.11
N LEU A 8 4.03 12.72 0.59
CA LEU A 8 2.76 12.22 1.09
C LEU A 8 3.00 10.88 1.80
N ILE A 9 2.37 10.70 2.97
CA ILE A 9 2.37 9.43 3.70
C ILE A 9 0.92 9.02 3.93
N HIS A 10 0.54 7.82 3.46
CA HIS A 10 -0.73 7.18 3.77
C HIS A 10 -0.50 6.03 4.76
N ALA A 11 -1.12 6.11 5.93
CA ALA A 11 -0.84 5.24 7.06
C ALA A 11 -1.82 4.06 7.20
N GLY A 12 -2.09 3.35 6.11
CA GLY A 12 -3.01 2.20 6.09
C GLY A 12 -4.48 2.52 5.85
N ASP A 13 -5.30 1.47 5.80
CA ASP A 13 -6.76 1.47 5.67
C ASP A 13 -7.28 2.14 4.37
N PHE A 14 -6.72 1.75 3.24
CA PHE A 14 -7.18 2.18 1.91
C PHE A 14 -8.07 1.14 1.20
N THR A 15 -8.25 -0.02 1.82
CA THR A 15 -9.21 -1.06 1.43
C THR A 15 -10.13 -1.39 2.60
N ASN A 16 -11.22 -2.11 2.36
CA ASN A 16 -12.08 -2.63 3.43
C ASN A 16 -11.65 -4.04 3.89
N TYR A 17 -11.21 -4.88 2.95
CA TYR A 17 -10.83 -6.29 3.19
C TYR A 17 -9.79 -6.78 2.16
N GLY A 18 -8.83 -5.95 1.78
CA GLY A 18 -7.82 -6.30 0.77
C GLY A 18 -8.40 -6.57 -0.62
N ASP A 19 -9.50 -5.90 -1.00
CA ASP A 19 -10.11 -6.06 -2.32
C ASP A 19 -9.22 -5.46 -3.41
N LEU A 20 -8.88 -6.26 -4.43
CA LEU A 20 -7.98 -5.84 -5.51
C LEU A 20 -8.51 -4.63 -6.30
N GLY A 21 -9.83 -4.50 -6.44
CA GLY A 21 -10.44 -3.35 -7.11
C GLY A 21 -10.23 -2.06 -6.32
N GLU A 22 -10.29 -2.13 -4.99
CA GLU A 22 -9.96 -1.01 -4.10
C GLU A 22 -8.48 -0.65 -4.18
N VAL A 23 -7.57 -1.63 -4.24
CA VAL A 23 -6.13 -1.38 -4.43
C VAL A 23 -5.85 -0.67 -5.75
N ILE A 24 -6.46 -1.12 -6.85
CA ILE A 24 -6.31 -0.48 -8.18
C ILE A 24 -6.84 0.96 -8.15
N LYS A 25 -8.03 1.15 -7.57
CA LYS A 25 -8.65 2.47 -7.44
C LYS A 25 -7.76 3.40 -6.61
N PHE A 26 -7.29 2.94 -5.45
CA PHE A 26 -6.38 3.70 -4.59
C PHE A 26 -5.10 4.09 -5.33
N ASN A 27 -4.45 3.13 -6.01
CA ASN A 27 -3.23 3.40 -6.78
C ASN A 27 -3.47 4.45 -7.88
N ALA A 28 -4.64 4.45 -8.52
CA ALA A 28 -5.01 5.48 -9.50
C ALA A 28 -5.24 6.86 -8.85
N GLU A 29 -5.89 6.92 -7.70
CA GLU A 29 -6.17 8.19 -7.00
C GLU A 29 -4.89 8.81 -6.41
N ILE A 30 -4.03 8.03 -5.73
CA ILE A 30 -2.77 8.54 -5.17
C ILE A 30 -1.80 8.99 -6.28
N GLY A 31 -1.88 8.37 -7.46
CA GLY A 31 -1.12 8.76 -8.65
C GLY A 31 -1.40 10.18 -9.12
N LYS A 32 -2.64 10.67 -8.96
CA LYS A 32 -3.05 12.04 -9.36
C LYS A 32 -2.50 13.13 -8.46
N LEU A 33 -2.00 12.80 -7.27
CA LEU A 33 -1.52 13.78 -6.31
C LEU A 33 -0.14 14.33 -6.74
N PRO A 34 0.13 15.64 -6.55
CA PRO A 34 1.31 16.31 -7.09
C PRO A 34 2.60 16.02 -6.31
N HIS A 35 2.51 15.35 -5.16
CA HIS A 35 3.63 15.03 -4.29
C HIS A 35 4.70 14.22 -5.03
N LYS A 36 5.97 14.59 -4.85
CA LYS A 36 7.10 13.91 -5.48
C LYS A 36 7.29 12.49 -4.94
N TYR A 37 7.11 12.32 -3.64
CA TYR A 37 7.20 11.02 -2.96
C TYR A 37 5.85 10.68 -2.32
N LYS A 38 5.43 9.42 -2.48
CA LYS A 38 4.18 8.89 -1.92
C LYS A 38 4.53 7.59 -1.23
N LEU A 39 4.46 7.57 0.10
CA LEU A 39 4.76 6.41 0.92
C LEU A 39 3.46 5.84 1.46
N VAL A 40 3.32 4.51 1.40
CA VAL A 40 2.12 3.82 1.87
C VAL A 40 2.54 2.63 2.72
N ILE A 41 1.86 2.44 3.85
CA ILE A 41 1.90 1.21 4.65
C ILE A 41 0.51 0.58 4.64
N ALA A 42 0.44 -0.73 4.90
CA ALA A 42 -0.81 -1.43 5.15
C ALA A 42 -1.32 -1.12 6.57
N GLY A 43 -2.65 -1.06 6.72
CA GLY A 43 -3.37 -1.06 7.97
C GLY A 43 -4.09 -2.39 8.19
N ASN A 44 -4.99 -2.46 9.16
CA ASN A 44 -5.64 -3.72 9.54
C ASN A 44 -6.69 -4.20 8.53
N HIS A 45 -7.03 -3.38 7.53
CA HIS A 45 -8.00 -3.74 6.49
C HIS A 45 -7.36 -4.30 5.21
N GLU A 46 -6.03 -4.19 5.06
CA GLU A 46 -5.27 -4.67 3.90
C GLU A 46 -4.96 -6.18 3.99
N LEU A 47 -5.98 -7.02 4.10
CA LEU A 47 -5.79 -8.48 4.24
C LEU A 47 -5.00 -9.07 3.05
N GLY A 48 -3.95 -9.84 3.34
CA GLY A 48 -3.06 -10.47 2.36
C GLY A 48 -1.85 -9.62 1.95
N PHE A 49 -1.65 -8.47 2.58
CA PHE A 49 -0.52 -7.56 2.33
C PHE A 49 0.76 -7.94 3.08
N GLU A 50 0.65 -8.78 4.12
CA GLU A 50 1.82 -9.28 4.85
C GLU A 50 2.33 -10.60 4.27
N ASP A 51 3.62 -10.86 4.45
CA ASP A 51 4.22 -12.13 4.09
C ASP A 51 3.72 -13.23 5.04
N GLY A 52 3.24 -14.34 4.47
CA GLY A 52 2.71 -15.47 5.25
C GLY A 52 1.22 -15.39 5.58
N GLU A 53 0.53 -14.29 5.28
CA GLU A 53 -0.93 -14.24 5.37
C GLU A 53 -1.59 -15.11 4.29
N GLU A 54 -2.62 -15.87 4.71
CA GLU A 54 -3.48 -16.62 3.80
C GLU A 54 -4.45 -15.68 3.09
N MET A 55 -4.57 -15.87 1.78
CA MET A 55 -5.50 -15.12 0.93
C MET A 55 -6.73 -15.96 0.66
N ASN A 56 -7.90 -15.32 0.60
CA ASN A 56 -9.12 -16.03 0.24
C ASN A 56 -9.17 -16.38 -1.27
N ASP A 57 -10.06 -17.30 -1.65
CA ASP A 57 -10.19 -17.79 -3.03
C ASP A 57 -10.41 -16.67 -4.06
N LYS A 58 -11.16 -15.62 -3.69
CA LYS A 58 -11.43 -14.47 -4.57
C LYS A 58 -10.15 -13.67 -4.82
N GLN A 59 -9.37 -13.43 -3.77
CA GLN A 59 -8.08 -12.74 -3.87
C GLN A 59 -7.11 -13.56 -4.71
N LEU A 60 -6.95 -14.86 -4.43
CA LEU A 60 -6.09 -15.76 -5.19
C LEU A 60 -6.46 -15.81 -6.67
N ALA A 61 -7.75 -15.94 -6.99
CA ALA A 61 -8.22 -15.95 -8.38
C ALA A 61 -7.88 -14.64 -9.10
N GLY A 62 -8.08 -13.49 -8.45
CA GLY A 62 -7.75 -12.19 -9.01
C GLY A 62 -6.25 -11.98 -9.21
N LEU A 63 -5.42 -12.38 -8.24
CA LEU A 63 -3.96 -12.33 -8.32
C LEU A 63 -3.42 -13.20 -9.46
N ASN A 64 -3.91 -14.45 -9.56
CA ASN A 64 -3.54 -15.38 -10.63
C ASN A 64 -3.93 -14.84 -12.01
N MET A 65 -5.12 -14.23 -12.14
CA MET A 65 -5.55 -13.62 -13.40
C MET A 65 -4.66 -12.44 -13.81
N LEU A 66 -4.14 -11.69 -12.84
CA LEU A 66 -3.25 -10.55 -13.06
C LEU A 66 -1.77 -10.96 -13.17
N GLY A 67 -1.42 -12.21 -12.87
CA GLY A 67 -0.05 -12.71 -12.91
C GLY A 67 0.86 -12.12 -11.83
N ILE A 68 0.30 -11.73 -10.68
CA ILE A 68 1.02 -11.15 -9.54
C ILE A 68 0.83 -12.03 -8.30
N ASN A 69 1.76 -11.97 -7.35
CA ASN A 69 1.70 -12.81 -6.16
C ASN A 69 1.04 -12.11 -4.97
N LYS A 70 1.20 -10.78 -4.88
CA LYS A 70 0.69 -9.96 -3.79
C LYS A 70 -0.03 -8.72 -4.28
N ALA A 71 -1.08 -8.32 -3.57
CA ALA A 71 -1.91 -7.18 -3.93
C ALA A 71 -1.12 -5.86 -3.94
N TYR A 72 -0.14 -5.69 -3.03
CA TYR A 72 0.71 -4.50 -3.00
C TYR A 72 1.55 -4.32 -4.27
N GLU A 73 1.75 -5.35 -5.11
CA GLU A 73 2.46 -5.21 -6.40
C GLU A 73 1.70 -4.29 -7.38
N LEU A 74 0.41 -4.06 -7.14
CA LEU A 74 -0.41 -3.12 -7.89
C LEU A 74 -0.13 -1.65 -7.53
N LEU A 75 0.59 -1.37 -6.44
CA LEU A 75 0.88 -0.03 -5.94
C LEU A 75 2.05 0.64 -6.70
N SER A 76 1.90 0.80 -8.02
CA SER A 76 2.95 1.35 -8.89
C SER A 76 3.16 2.88 -8.79
N ASN A 77 2.19 3.62 -8.25
CA ASN A 77 2.25 5.08 -8.12
C ASN A 77 2.71 5.56 -6.73
N CYS A 78 3.13 4.64 -5.87
CA CYS A 78 3.68 4.94 -4.55
C CYS A 78 4.72 3.89 -4.14
N THR A 79 5.49 4.19 -3.10
CA THR A 79 6.38 3.22 -2.46
C THR A 79 5.63 2.57 -1.31
N TYR A 80 5.34 1.28 -1.44
CA TYR A 80 4.84 0.46 -0.35
C TYR A 80 5.97 0.05 0.60
N LEU A 81 5.73 0.16 1.90
CA LEU A 81 6.67 -0.24 2.96
C LEU A 81 6.00 -1.30 3.84
N CYS A 82 6.70 -2.43 4.02
CA CYS A 82 6.33 -3.52 4.92
C CYS A 82 7.60 -3.96 5.65
N ASP A 83 7.63 -3.83 6.99
CA ASP A 83 8.80 -4.09 7.84
C ASP A 83 10.12 -3.48 7.34
N ARG A 84 10.01 -2.30 6.73
CA ARG A 84 11.13 -1.60 6.09
C ARG A 84 11.12 -0.13 6.44
N ALA A 85 12.30 0.45 6.37
CA ALA A 85 12.52 1.89 6.51
C ALA A 85 13.01 2.45 5.18
N VAL A 86 12.70 3.73 4.95
CA VAL A 86 13.22 4.48 3.81
C VAL A 86 13.66 5.86 4.27
N GLU A 87 14.70 6.38 3.63
CA GLU A 87 15.16 7.75 3.78
C GLU A 87 14.72 8.56 2.55
N VAL A 88 13.99 9.64 2.78
CA VAL A 88 13.50 10.54 1.73
C VAL A 88 13.88 11.97 2.10
N CYS A 89 14.64 12.65 1.24
CA CYS A 89 15.09 14.03 1.45
C CYS A 89 15.83 14.27 2.80
N GLY A 90 16.52 13.27 3.33
CA GLY A 90 17.19 13.34 4.64
C GLY A 90 16.29 13.04 5.85
N PHE A 91 15.01 12.68 5.64
CA PHE A 91 14.10 12.23 6.69
C PHE A 91 14.01 10.70 6.68
N ILE A 92 14.23 10.07 7.84
CA ILE A 92 14.05 8.62 8.03
C ILE A 92 12.65 8.37 8.57
N SER A 93 11.89 7.50 7.90
CA SER A 93 10.63 6.97 8.41
C SER A 93 10.81 5.50 8.76
N ASN A 94 10.65 5.16 10.04
CA ASN A 94 10.67 3.78 10.56
C ASN A 94 9.23 3.34 10.85
N PHE A 95 8.73 2.39 10.07
CA PHE A 95 7.49 1.68 10.38
C PHE A 95 7.84 0.32 10.98
N ARG A 96 7.53 0.15 12.26
CA ARG A 96 7.58 -1.13 12.98
C ARG A 96 6.22 -1.33 13.64
N GLU A 97 5.67 -2.52 13.50
CA GLU A 97 4.45 -2.93 14.20
C GLU A 97 4.50 -2.58 15.70
N ARG A 98 3.38 -2.05 16.21
CA ARG A 98 3.04 -2.27 17.61
C ARG A 98 2.31 -3.61 17.68
N LYS A 99 3.02 -4.66 18.12
CA LYS A 99 2.35 -5.88 18.58
C LYS A 99 1.39 -5.49 19.71
N SER A 100 0.10 -5.66 19.48
CA SER A 100 -0.93 -5.64 20.53
C SER A 100 -0.95 -6.97 21.27
#